data_AF-A0A3B9FJK4-F1
#
_entry.id   AF-A0A3B9FJK4-F1
#
_cell.length_a   1.000
_cell.length_b   1.000
_cell.length_c   1.000
_cell.angle_alpha   90.00
_cell.angle_beta   90.00
_cell.angle_gamma   90.00
#
_symmetry.space_group_name_H-M   'P 1'
#
loop_
_entity.id
_entity.type
_entity.pdbx_description
1 polymer ?
#
loop_
_entity_poly.entity_id
_entity_poly.type
_entity_poly.pdbx_seq_one_letter_code
_entity_poly.pdbx_strand_id
1 'polypeptide(L)'
;LANAFVTTSLCSPSRASILTGQYMRNHRVVDNQRPVPPGTRFFPEYLREAGYRTGYVGKWHMGHEDDTPRKGFDHWVSFAGQGTYFDPTFNINGKRKSFKGYNADLLTDQAIDWLKEVGPASQKGKPFFLQVGYKAVHYPFQPPPRHAKRYEGKKIDYPETMANTEENYLSQSLWIKERRYGIHGIDHMETGALDKDPVPSFDELYHNFCETVHALD
;
A
#
# COMPACT_ATOMS: atom_id res chain seq x y z
N LEU A 1 -12.42 14.91 2.30
CA LEU A 1 -12.97 15.33 0.99
C LEU A 1 -13.93 14.24 0.52
N ALA A 2 -15.20 14.54 0.23
CA ALA A 2 -16.17 13.53 -0.19
C ALA A 2 -15.95 13.04 -1.64
N ASN A 3 -15.34 13.87 -2.49
CA ASN A 3 -15.12 13.59 -3.90
C ASN A 3 -13.62 13.70 -4.23
N ALA A 4 -12.84 12.71 -3.80
CA ALA A 4 -11.41 12.60 -4.10
C ALA A 4 -11.13 11.28 -4.82
N PHE A 5 -10.48 11.36 -5.98
CA PHE A 5 -10.25 10.22 -6.86
C PHE A 5 -8.76 10.07 -7.18
N VAL A 6 -8.28 8.84 -7.29
CA VAL A 6 -6.98 8.54 -7.88
C VAL A 6 -7.06 8.66 -9.40
N THR A 7 -5.97 9.09 -10.02
CA THR A 7 -5.88 9.22 -11.49
C THR A 7 -5.68 7.88 -12.19
N THR A 8 -5.17 6.88 -11.47
CA THR A 8 -4.98 5.51 -11.96
C THR A 8 -5.06 4.55 -10.78
N SER A 9 -6.00 3.60 -10.82
CA SER A 9 -6.30 2.67 -9.71
C SER A 9 -5.31 1.49 -9.65
N LEU A 10 -4.00 1.80 -9.62
CA LEU A 10 -2.92 0.83 -9.49
C LEU A 10 -1.80 1.40 -8.62
N CYS A 11 -1.16 0.56 -7.79
CA CYS A 11 -0.24 0.99 -6.73
C CYS A 11 0.85 1.97 -7.21
N SER A 12 1.70 1.54 -8.13
CA SER A 12 2.89 2.32 -8.53
C SER A 12 2.52 3.57 -9.35
N PRO A 13 1.59 3.50 -10.34
CA PRO A 13 1.13 4.70 -11.04
C PRO A 13 0.45 5.73 -10.12
N SER A 14 -0.39 5.28 -9.17
CA SER A 14 -1.05 6.17 -8.22
C SER A 14 -0.06 6.88 -7.30
N ARG A 15 0.92 6.14 -6.73
CA ARG A 15 1.99 6.72 -5.90
C ARG A 15 2.83 7.72 -6.69
N ALA A 16 3.17 7.39 -7.93
CA ALA A 16 3.89 8.32 -8.81
C ALA A 16 3.08 9.58 -9.09
N SER A 17 1.77 9.47 -9.33
CA SER A 17 0.89 10.64 -9.50
C SER A 17 0.87 11.53 -8.26
N ILE A 18 0.77 10.95 -7.06
CA ILE A 18 0.84 11.71 -5.79
C ILE A 18 2.19 12.43 -5.64
N LEU A 19 3.30 11.72 -5.89
CA LEU A 19 4.64 12.24 -5.64
C LEU A 19 5.13 13.21 -6.71
N THR A 20 4.58 13.16 -7.93
CA THR A 20 4.95 14.07 -9.03
C THR A 20 3.93 15.19 -9.25
N GLY A 21 2.69 15.02 -8.77
CA GLY A 21 1.57 15.90 -9.12
C GLY A 21 1.12 15.78 -10.58
N GLN A 22 1.51 14.71 -11.27
CA GLN A 22 1.25 14.52 -12.70
C GLN A 22 0.35 13.32 -12.97
N TYR A 23 -0.34 13.31 -14.11
CA TYR A 23 -1.03 12.12 -14.61
C TYR A 23 -0.06 11.05 -15.12
N MET A 24 -0.50 9.79 -15.14
CA MET A 24 0.26 8.62 -15.63
C MET A 24 0.93 8.83 -16.99
N ARG A 25 0.25 9.51 -17.92
CA ARG A 25 0.79 9.85 -19.24
C ARG A 25 2.09 10.66 -19.19
N ASN A 26 2.26 11.49 -18.16
CA ASN A 26 3.38 12.41 -18.03
C ASN A 26 4.54 11.78 -17.25
N HIS A 27 4.26 11.18 -16.08
CA HIS A 27 5.30 10.53 -15.27
C HIS A 27 5.70 9.13 -15.78
N ARG A 28 4.94 8.54 -16.69
CA ARG A 28 5.23 7.27 -17.41
C ARG A 28 5.50 6.03 -16.55
N VAL A 29 5.14 6.04 -15.27
CA VAL A 29 5.03 4.83 -14.42
C VAL A 29 3.66 4.24 -14.71
N VAL A 30 3.58 3.28 -15.64
CA VAL A 30 2.30 2.81 -16.23
C VAL A 30 1.76 1.53 -15.60
N ASP A 31 2.59 0.79 -14.88
CA ASP A 31 2.22 -0.44 -14.18
C ASP A 31 3.10 -0.60 -12.92
N ASN A 32 2.95 -1.72 -12.20
CA ASN A 32 3.73 -2.00 -10.98
C ASN A 32 5.17 -2.51 -11.26
N GLN A 33 5.47 -2.87 -12.50
CA GLN A 33 6.75 -3.46 -12.91
C GLN A 33 7.69 -2.38 -13.43
N ARG A 34 7.16 -1.36 -14.14
CA ARG A 34 7.97 -0.35 -14.79
C ARG A 34 8.75 0.49 -13.76
N PRO A 35 10.09 0.55 -13.85
CA PRO A 35 10.89 1.44 -13.03
C PRO A 35 10.52 2.91 -13.23
N VAL A 36 10.77 3.72 -12.21
CA VAL A 36 10.62 5.18 -12.31
C VAL A 36 11.54 5.71 -13.43
N PRO A 37 11.02 6.44 -14.43
CA PRO A 37 11.84 6.96 -15.51
C PRO A 37 12.98 7.85 -14.99
N PRO A 38 14.20 7.76 -15.56
CA PRO A 38 15.30 8.66 -15.22
C PRO A 38 14.90 10.13 -15.36
N GLY A 39 15.33 10.97 -14.41
CA GLY A 39 15.01 12.40 -14.40
C GLY A 39 13.61 12.73 -13.85
N THR A 40 12.81 11.73 -13.46
CA THR A 40 11.57 11.99 -12.72
C THR A 40 11.90 12.68 -11.41
N ARG A 41 11.27 13.82 -11.16
CA ARG A 41 11.45 14.62 -9.95
C ARG A 41 10.20 14.53 -9.08
N PHE A 42 10.37 14.25 -7.80
CA PHE A 42 9.27 14.17 -6.84
C PHE A 42 9.17 15.43 -6.00
N PHE A 43 7.97 15.79 -5.54
CA PHE A 43 7.74 17.00 -4.72
C PHE A 43 8.62 17.07 -3.46
N PRO A 44 8.99 15.96 -2.78
CA PRO A 44 9.90 16.01 -1.63
C PRO A 44 11.28 16.57 -1.97
N GLU A 45 11.77 16.44 -3.21
CA GLU A 45 13.01 17.09 -3.64
C GLU A 45 12.90 18.62 -3.58
N TYR A 46 11.78 19.18 -4.00
CA TYR A 46 11.51 20.62 -3.92
C TYR A 46 11.38 21.07 -2.45
N LEU A 47 10.74 20.28 -1.60
CA LEU A 47 10.63 20.58 -0.16
C LEU A 47 12.00 20.62 0.51
N ARG A 48 12.87 19.65 0.20
CA ARG A 48 14.23 19.61 0.73
C ARG A 48 15.04 20.83 0.30
N GLU A 49 14.93 21.24 -0.96
CA GLU A 49 15.56 22.48 -1.47
C GLU A 49 15.02 23.74 -0.78
N ALA A 50 13.74 23.75 -0.39
CA ALA A 50 13.13 24.81 0.39
C ALA A 50 13.47 24.77 1.90
N GLY A 51 14.35 23.85 2.33
CA GLY A 51 14.84 23.76 3.71
C GLY A 51 14.05 22.81 4.63
N TYR A 52 13.14 22.00 4.09
CA TYR A 52 12.46 20.96 4.87
C TYR A 52 13.39 19.78 5.14
N ARG A 53 13.28 19.21 6.36
CA ARG A 53 13.73 17.83 6.62
C ARG A 53 12.70 16.86 6.07
N THR A 54 13.12 15.91 5.26
CA THR A 54 12.21 15.02 4.53
C THR A 54 12.38 13.56 4.95
N GLY A 55 11.29 12.87 5.24
CA GLY A 55 11.28 11.48 5.68
C GLY A 55 10.26 10.65 4.91
N TYR A 56 10.63 9.39 4.65
CA TYR A 56 9.74 8.38 4.08
C TYR A 56 9.76 7.10 4.91
N VAL A 57 8.59 6.59 5.26
CA VAL A 57 8.44 5.36 6.05
C VAL A 57 7.35 4.48 5.43
N GLY A 58 7.71 3.29 4.96
CA GLY A 58 6.77 2.27 4.51
C GLY A 58 6.89 1.89 3.04
N LYS A 59 5.76 1.59 2.40
CA LYS A 59 5.70 0.94 1.09
C LYS A 59 6.03 1.88 -0.07
N TRP A 60 7.24 1.78 -0.63
CA TRP A 60 7.60 2.48 -1.86
C TRP A 60 7.00 1.83 -3.12
N HIS A 61 7.40 0.57 -3.38
CA HIS A 61 6.85 -0.32 -4.42
C HIS A 61 6.89 0.20 -5.88
N MET A 62 7.62 1.29 -6.18
CA MET A 62 7.92 1.71 -7.56
C MET A 62 9.34 1.22 -7.93
N GLY A 63 9.42 0.16 -8.76
CA GLY A 63 10.67 -0.49 -9.15
C GLY A 63 10.85 -1.93 -8.63
N HIS A 64 9.78 -2.73 -8.60
CA HIS A 64 9.80 -4.12 -8.12
C HIS A 64 10.23 -4.27 -6.64
N GLU A 65 11.28 -5.06 -6.41
CA GLU A 65 11.89 -5.37 -5.11
C GLU A 65 12.90 -4.31 -4.66
N ASP A 66 13.10 -3.25 -5.44
CA ASP A 66 14.04 -2.18 -5.11
C ASP A 66 13.52 -1.27 -3.99
N ASP A 67 14.06 -1.50 -2.80
CA ASP A 67 13.81 -0.77 -1.57
C ASP A 67 14.86 0.30 -1.26
N THR A 68 15.74 0.64 -2.21
CA THR A 68 16.84 1.59 -1.99
C THR A 68 16.33 3.02 -1.74
N PRO A 69 17.09 3.82 -0.95
CA PRO A 69 16.74 5.21 -0.68
C PRO A 69 16.51 6.04 -1.94
N ARG A 70 15.48 6.90 -1.90
CA ARG A 70 15.10 7.76 -3.03
C ARG A 70 15.50 9.21 -2.78
N LYS A 71 15.77 9.92 -3.88
CA LYS A 71 16.09 11.36 -3.83
C LYS A 71 14.91 12.13 -3.22
N GLY A 72 15.24 13.21 -2.51
CA GLY A 72 14.24 14.06 -1.86
C GLY A 72 13.79 13.57 -0.49
N PHE A 73 14.41 12.52 0.05
CA PHE A 73 14.20 12.05 1.42
C PHE A 73 15.53 11.98 2.15
N ASP A 74 15.66 12.71 3.26
CA ASP A 74 16.82 12.68 4.15
C ASP A 74 16.80 11.45 5.08
N HIS A 75 15.61 10.90 5.32
CA HIS A 75 15.41 9.66 6.06
C HIS A 75 14.52 8.70 5.28
N TRP A 76 14.94 7.44 5.24
CA TRP A 76 14.32 6.41 4.44
C TRP A 76 14.16 5.13 5.24
N VAL A 77 12.91 4.67 5.33
CA VAL A 77 12.53 3.33 5.77
C VAL A 77 11.58 2.76 4.74
N SER A 78 11.97 1.69 4.06
CA SER A 78 11.09 0.95 3.14
C SER A 78 11.37 -0.54 3.19
N PHE A 79 10.57 -1.33 2.51
CA PHE A 79 10.78 -2.76 2.30
C PHE A 79 10.63 -3.12 0.82
N ALA A 80 11.21 -4.26 0.46
CA ALA A 80 11.15 -4.80 -0.89
C ALA A 80 9.74 -5.27 -1.25
N GLY A 81 9.33 -4.99 -2.50
CA GLY A 81 8.10 -5.51 -3.07
C GLY A 81 6.85 -5.11 -2.29
N GLN A 82 6.00 -6.09 -2.02
CA GLN A 82 4.73 -5.90 -1.32
C GLN A 82 4.88 -5.91 0.21
N GLY A 83 6.07 -6.24 0.73
CA GLY A 83 6.36 -6.45 2.14
C GLY A 83 5.61 -7.63 2.77
N THR A 84 5.92 -7.90 4.04
CA THR A 84 5.23 -8.90 4.89
C THR A 84 4.46 -8.21 6.01
N TYR A 85 3.43 -8.86 6.54
CA TYR A 85 2.69 -8.36 7.70
C TYR A 85 3.43 -8.59 9.01
N PHE A 86 4.20 -9.67 9.12
CA PHE A 86 4.94 -10.05 10.30
C PHE A 86 6.44 -10.10 10.04
N ASP A 87 7.18 -9.79 11.08
CA ASP A 87 8.64 -9.86 11.16
C ASP A 87 9.34 -9.27 9.91
N PRO A 88 9.04 -8.01 9.54
CA PRO A 88 9.52 -7.45 8.28
C PRO A 88 11.02 -7.16 8.32
N THR A 89 11.62 -7.13 7.13
CA THR A 89 12.95 -6.55 6.92
C THR A 89 12.80 -5.17 6.28
N PHE A 90 13.32 -4.15 6.95
CA PHE A 90 13.33 -2.77 6.45
C PHE A 90 14.72 -2.36 5.98
N ASN A 91 14.78 -1.68 4.85
CA ASN A 91 15.91 -0.87 4.43
C ASN A 91 15.83 0.49 5.10
N ILE A 92 16.72 0.72 6.07
CA ILE A 92 16.86 1.96 6.83
C ILE A 92 18.11 2.67 6.33
N ASN A 93 17.92 3.76 5.57
CA ASN A 93 19.00 4.58 5.01
C ASN A 93 20.09 3.76 4.28
N GLY A 94 19.68 2.75 3.50
CA GLY A 94 20.58 1.88 2.73
C GLY A 94 21.03 0.62 3.47
N LYS A 95 20.63 0.43 4.74
CA LYS A 95 20.99 -0.75 5.54
C LYS A 95 19.75 -1.56 5.89
N ARG A 96 19.75 -2.84 5.50
CA ARG A 96 18.65 -3.75 5.82
C ARG A 96 18.75 -4.28 7.25
N LYS A 97 17.64 -4.26 7.97
CA LYS A 97 17.50 -4.81 9.32
C LYS A 97 16.16 -5.52 9.46
N SER A 98 16.18 -6.72 10.02
CA SER A 98 14.98 -7.48 10.34
C SER A 98 14.46 -7.11 11.72
N PHE A 99 13.14 -7.09 11.86
CA PHE A 99 12.43 -6.76 13.09
C PHE A 99 11.48 -7.90 13.44
N LYS A 100 11.12 -8.00 14.72
CA LYS A 100 10.02 -8.86 15.16
C LYS A 100 8.81 -8.02 15.51
N GLY A 101 7.63 -8.46 15.08
CA GLY A 101 6.37 -7.77 15.32
C GLY A 101 5.56 -7.51 14.05
N TYR A 102 4.56 -6.65 14.18
CA TYR A 102 3.62 -6.34 13.12
C TYR A 102 4.09 -5.15 12.28
N ASN A 103 3.97 -5.24 10.96
CA ASN A 103 4.51 -4.27 10.02
C ASN A 103 3.99 -2.84 10.27
N ALA A 104 2.68 -2.67 10.48
CA ALA A 104 2.11 -1.35 10.71
C ALA A 104 2.67 -0.70 11.99
N ASP A 105 2.67 -1.45 13.10
CA ASP A 105 3.20 -1.01 14.39
C ASP A 105 4.67 -0.59 14.27
N LEU A 106 5.48 -1.44 13.64
CA LEU A 106 6.92 -1.19 13.47
C LEU A 106 7.18 0.02 12.57
N LEU A 107 6.40 0.23 11.50
CA LEU A 107 6.50 1.44 10.68
C LEU A 107 6.12 2.70 11.48
N THR A 108 5.07 2.62 12.29
CA THR A 108 4.68 3.71 13.19
C THR A 108 5.79 4.05 14.18
N ASP A 109 6.43 3.04 14.77
CA ASP A 109 7.58 3.25 15.66
C ASP A 109 8.75 3.94 14.94
N GLN A 110 9.08 3.50 13.71
CA GLN A 110 10.12 4.17 12.90
C GLN A 110 9.77 5.64 12.60
N ALA A 111 8.50 5.92 12.29
CA ALA A 111 8.03 7.29 12.06
C ALA A 111 8.13 8.15 13.33
N ILE A 112 7.68 7.63 14.47
CA ILE A 112 7.74 8.31 15.78
C ILE A 112 9.18 8.59 16.18
N ASP A 113 10.08 7.63 16.02
CA ASP A 113 11.49 7.80 16.38
C ASP A 113 12.17 8.85 15.52
N TRP A 114 11.87 8.91 14.23
CA TRP A 114 12.34 10.00 13.37
C TRP A 114 11.76 11.36 13.77
N LEU A 115 10.47 11.42 14.12
CA LEU A 115 9.83 12.65 14.59
C LEU A 115 10.47 13.19 15.89
N LYS A 116 10.85 12.31 16.82
CA LYS A 116 11.61 12.68 18.03
C LYS A 116 12.98 13.27 17.67
N GLU A 117 13.64 12.75 16.65
CA GLU A 117 14.94 13.27 16.17
C GLU A 117 14.80 14.67 15.53
N VAL A 118 13.80 14.87 14.68
CA VAL A 118 13.64 16.15 13.96
C VAL A 118 12.95 17.23 14.79
N GLY A 119 12.15 16.84 15.80
CA GLY A 119 11.38 17.74 16.66
C GLY A 119 12.18 18.95 17.20
N PRO A 120 13.36 18.78 17.81
CA PRO A 120 14.17 19.89 18.31
C PRO A 120 14.60 20.90 17.23
N ALA A 121 14.86 20.44 16.00
CA ALA A 121 15.19 21.33 14.88
C ALA A 121 13.94 22.05 14.37
N SER A 122 12.80 21.37 14.35
CA SER A 122 11.51 21.97 13.95
C SER A 122 11.00 23.01 14.92
N GLN A 123 11.25 22.83 16.22
CA GLN A 123 11.00 23.86 17.23
C GLN A 123 11.85 25.13 17.02
N LYS A 124 12.97 25.03 16.28
CA LYS A 124 13.85 26.16 15.90
C LYS A 124 13.53 26.71 14.51
N GLY A 125 12.36 26.42 13.96
CA GLY A 125 11.88 26.96 12.68
C GLY A 125 12.29 26.18 11.43
N LYS A 126 12.86 24.97 11.56
CA LYS A 126 13.16 24.09 10.42
C LYS A 126 12.02 23.09 10.17
N PRO A 127 11.14 23.30 9.18
CA PRO A 127 9.98 22.45 9.00
C PRO A 127 10.38 21.03 8.58
N PHE A 128 9.47 20.08 8.74
CA PHE A 128 9.64 18.71 8.27
C PHE A 128 8.48 18.28 7.37
N PHE A 129 8.73 17.28 6.53
CA PHE A 129 7.74 16.54 5.78
C PHE A 129 8.00 15.06 6.00
N LEU A 130 6.97 14.32 6.41
CA LEU A 130 7.02 12.88 6.60
C LEU A 130 5.88 12.23 5.82
N GLN A 131 6.22 11.24 4.99
CA GLN A 131 5.24 10.37 4.38
C GLN A 131 5.29 8.99 5.03
N VAL A 132 4.16 8.53 5.56
CA VAL A 132 3.99 7.18 6.11
C VAL A 132 3.03 6.40 5.20
N GLY A 133 3.48 5.26 4.69
CA GLY A 133 2.71 4.43 3.76
C GLY A 133 2.65 2.99 4.21
N TYR A 134 1.58 2.60 4.91
CA TYR A 134 1.44 1.23 5.41
C TYR A 134 1.27 0.17 4.31
N LYS A 135 1.67 -1.07 4.60
CA LYS A 135 1.30 -2.26 3.79
C LYS A 135 -0.19 -2.54 3.92
N ALA A 136 -0.70 -2.48 5.16
CA ALA A 136 -2.11 -2.72 5.43
C ALA A 136 -2.98 -1.71 4.65
N VAL A 137 -4.08 -2.11 4.05
CA VAL A 137 -4.74 -3.44 4.09
C VAL A 137 -4.55 -4.24 2.80
N HIS A 138 -3.37 -4.24 2.19
CA HIS A 138 -3.13 -5.00 0.96
C HIS A 138 -3.23 -6.53 1.20
N TYR A 139 -3.69 -7.30 0.21
CA TYR A 139 -3.63 -8.77 0.26
C TYR A 139 -2.22 -9.26 0.69
N PRO A 140 -2.07 -10.29 1.55
CA PRO A 140 -3.05 -11.33 1.94
C PRO A 140 -3.94 -11.07 3.17
N PHE A 141 -4.19 -9.81 3.55
CA PHE A 141 -5.07 -9.45 4.68
C PHE A 141 -4.79 -10.25 5.96
N GLN A 142 -3.63 -10.06 6.57
CA GLN A 142 -3.28 -10.79 7.79
C GLN A 142 -3.43 -9.85 9.00
N PRO A 143 -4.51 -9.99 9.80
CA PRO A 143 -4.72 -9.13 10.95
C PRO A 143 -3.67 -9.42 12.04
N PRO A 144 -3.30 -8.42 12.85
CA PRO A 144 -2.49 -8.68 14.03
C PRO A 144 -3.31 -9.49 15.04
N PRO A 145 -2.68 -10.32 15.89
CA PRO A 145 -3.40 -11.20 16.84
C PRO A 145 -4.43 -10.47 17.72
N ARG A 146 -4.19 -9.21 18.07
CA ARG A 146 -5.10 -8.36 18.86
C ARG A 146 -6.42 -8.00 18.16
N HIS A 147 -6.52 -8.19 16.84
CA HIS A 147 -7.74 -7.91 16.06
C HIS A 147 -8.30 -9.14 15.36
N ALA A 148 -7.59 -10.28 15.43
CA ALA A 148 -8.03 -11.52 14.82
C ALA A 148 -9.37 -12.01 15.41
N LYS A 149 -10.21 -12.60 14.57
CA LYS A 149 -11.52 -13.20 14.92
C LYS A 149 -12.55 -12.22 15.50
N ARG A 150 -12.33 -10.91 15.35
CA ARG A 150 -13.28 -9.87 15.79
C ARG A 150 -14.66 -10.05 15.15
N TYR A 151 -14.73 -10.60 13.95
CA TYR A 151 -15.98 -10.81 13.21
C TYR A 151 -16.36 -12.29 13.06
N GLU A 152 -15.76 -13.20 13.83
CA GLU A 152 -16.11 -14.63 13.80
C GLU A 152 -17.61 -14.83 14.06
N GLY A 153 -18.28 -15.57 13.16
CA GLY A 153 -19.72 -15.83 13.23
C GLY A 153 -20.64 -14.63 12.94
N LYS A 154 -20.10 -13.46 12.58
CA LYS A 154 -20.91 -12.33 12.11
C LYS A 154 -21.41 -12.59 10.70
N LYS A 155 -22.65 -12.16 10.43
CA LYS A 155 -23.22 -12.22 9.09
C LYS A 155 -22.65 -11.08 8.24
N ILE A 156 -22.35 -11.39 6.98
CA ILE A 156 -21.96 -10.40 5.99
C ILE A 156 -23.20 -10.01 5.19
N ASP A 157 -23.38 -8.70 5.00
CA ASP A 157 -24.36 -8.16 4.08
C ASP A 157 -23.73 -8.13 2.69
N TYR A 158 -24.03 -9.15 1.88
CA TYR A 158 -23.46 -9.26 0.54
C TYR A 158 -24.10 -8.22 -0.37
N PRO A 159 -23.31 -7.51 -1.21
CA PRO A 159 -23.89 -6.61 -2.19
C PRO A 159 -24.71 -7.41 -3.21
N GLU A 160 -25.89 -6.91 -3.60
CA GLU A 160 -26.75 -7.56 -4.60
C GLU A 160 -26.00 -7.87 -5.91
N THR A 161 -25.05 -7.00 -6.27
CA THR A 161 -24.19 -7.14 -7.46
C THR A 161 -23.20 -8.31 -7.38
N MET A 162 -23.05 -8.97 -6.24
CA MET A 162 -22.23 -10.17 -6.09
C MET A 162 -22.87 -11.40 -6.76
N ALA A 163 -24.21 -11.44 -6.81
CA ALA A 163 -24.95 -12.56 -7.38
C ALA A 163 -24.67 -12.69 -8.89
N ASN A 164 -24.51 -13.94 -9.36
CA ASN A 164 -24.29 -14.23 -10.79
C ASN A 164 -25.63 -14.26 -11.54
N THR A 165 -26.24 -13.10 -11.75
CA THR A 165 -27.52 -12.94 -12.46
C THR A 165 -27.31 -12.23 -13.80
N GLU A 166 -28.14 -12.53 -14.80
CA GLU A 166 -28.09 -11.82 -16.08
C GLU A 166 -28.28 -10.31 -15.90
N GLU A 167 -29.18 -9.91 -15.00
CA GLU A 167 -29.47 -8.52 -14.65
C GLU A 167 -28.21 -7.75 -14.22
N ASN A 168 -27.39 -8.32 -13.32
CA ASN A 168 -26.16 -7.70 -12.84
C ASN A 168 -25.11 -7.48 -13.95
N TYR A 169 -25.22 -8.18 -15.08
CA TYR A 169 -24.31 -8.04 -16.21
C TYR A 169 -24.91 -7.30 -17.42
N LEU A 170 -26.17 -6.85 -17.39
CA LEU A 170 -26.80 -6.16 -18.52
C LEU A 170 -26.04 -4.91 -18.98
N SER A 171 -25.47 -4.16 -18.03
CA SER A 171 -24.67 -2.96 -18.31
C SER A 171 -23.16 -3.22 -18.35
N GLN A 172 -22.74 -4.46 -18.13
CA GLN A 172 -21.32 -4.83 -18.01
C GLN A 172 -20.84 -5.45 -19.32
N SER A 173 -19.65 -5.07 -19.74
CA SER A 173 -18.98 -5.70 -20.89
C SER A 173 -18.61 -7.16 -20.61
N LEU A 174 -18.48 -7.97 -21.67
CA LEU A 174 -18.04 -9.37 -21.57
C LEU A 174 -16.75 -9.54 -20.76
N TRP A 175 -15.78 -8.64 -20.90
CA TRP A 175 -14.52 -8.72 -20.16
C TRP A 175 -14.74 -8.66 -18.63
N ILE A 176 -15.68 -7.85 -18.14
CA ILE A 176 -16.03 -7.78 -16.70
C ILE A 176 -16.65 -9.11 -16.26
N LYS A 177 -17.56 -9.67 -17.08
CA LYS A 177 -18.21 -10.95 -16.80
C LYS A 177 -17.18 -12.08 -16.70
N GLU A 178 -16.22 -12.14 -17.62
CA GLU A 178 -15.14 -13.13 -17.62
C GLU A 178 -14.20 -12.98 -16.41
N ARG A 179 -13.98 -11.74 -15.93
CA ARG A 179 -13.15 -11.47 -14.75
C ARG A 179 -13.67 -12.11 -13.48
N ARG A 180 -14.96 -12.46 -13.39
CA ARG A 180 -15.56 -13.18 -12.25
C ARG A 180 -14.78 -14.44 -11.87
N TYR A 181 -14.20 -15.11 -12.86
CA TYR A 181 -13.48 -16.38 -12.72
C TYR A 181 -11.95 -16.23 -12.74
N GLY A 182 -11.43 -15.00 -12.75
CA GLY A 182 -9.98 -14.77 -12.66
C GLY A 182 -9.51 -14.63 -11.21
N ILE A 183 -8.19 -14.51 -11.04
CA ILE A 183 -7.52 -14.33 -9.73
C ILE A 183 -8.00 -13.11 -8.92
N HIS A 184 -8.69 -12.15 -9.55
CA HIS A 184 -9.27 -10.98 -8.87
C HIS A 184 -10.81 -10.99 -8.90
N GLY A 185 -11.41 -12.12 -9.29
CA GLY A 185 -12.85 -12.33 -9.39
C GLY A 185 -13.39 -13.09 -8.21
N ILE A 186 -14.68 -12.91 -7.92
CA ILE A 186 -15.33 -13.42 -6.69
C ILE A 186 -15.41 -14.96 -6.61
N ASP A 187 -15.38 -15.67 -7.74
CA ASP A 187 -15.52 -17.13 -7.77
C ASP A 187 -14.16 -17.88 -7.74
N HIS A 188 -13.05 -17.17 -8.01
CA HIS A 188 -11.69 -17.74 -8.06
C HIS A 188 -10.64 -16.76 -7.47
N MET A 189 -10.98 -16.14 -6.34
CA MET A 189 -10.15 -15.11 -5.72
C MET A 189 -8.76 -15.65 -5.36
N GLU A 190 -7.72 -14.93 -5.78
CA GLU A 190 -6.34 -15.04 -5.31
C GLU A 190 -5.76 -16.46 -5.39
N THR A 191 -6.15 -17.24 -6.42
CA THR A 191 -5.54 -18.55 -6.70
C THR A 191 -4.07 -18.41 -7.10
N GLY A 192 -3.23 -19.31 -6.58
CA GLY A 192 -1.81 -19.35 -6.93
C GLY A 192 -1.56 -19.66 -8.41
N ALA A 193 -0.31 -19.51 -8.86
CA ALA A 193 0.10 -19.60 -10.27
C ALA A 193 -0.25 -20.93 -11.00
N LEU A 194 -0.70 -21.95 -10.27
CA LEU A 194 -1.10 -23.26 -10.79
C LEU A 194 -2.49 -23.71 -10.30
N ASP A 195 -3.31 -22.79 -9.75
CA ASP A 195 -4.60 -23.09 -9.10
C ASP A 195 -4.51 -24.17 -8.01
N LYS A 196 -3.32 -24.33 -7.40
CA LYS A 196 -3.06 -25.33 -6.36
C LYS A 196 -3.38 -24.82 -4.96
N ASP A 197 -3.47 -23.50 -4.79
CA ASP A 197 -3.81 -22.89 -3.52
C ASP A 197 -5.33 -22.95 -3.33
N PRO A 198 -5.82 -23.29 -2.13
CA PRO A 198 -7.25 -23.29 -1.87
C PRO A 198 -7.82 -21.88 -2.11
N VAL A 199 -8.92 -21.80 -2.86
CA VAL A 199 -9.68 -20.55 -3.00
C VAL A 199 -10.14 -20.14 -1.59
N PRO A 200 -9.74 -18.95 -1.09
CA PRO A 200 -10.16 -18.50 0.22
C PRO A 200 -11.68 -18.33 0.26
N SER A 201 -12.30 -18.69 1.39
CA SER A 201 -13.70 -18.36 1.64
C SER A 201 -13.88 -16.84 1.57
N PHE A 202 -14.88 -16.36 0.82
CA PHE A 202 -15.17 -14.92 0.76
C PHE A 202 -15.37 -14.34 2.16
N ASP A 203 -16.11 -15.05 3.01
CA ASP A 203 -16.41 -14.59 4.36
C ASP A 203 -15.15 -14.44 5.20
N GLU A 204 -14.26 -15.43 5.10
CA GLU A 204 -12.97 -15.39 5.78
C GLU A 204 -12.09 -14.26 5.23
N LEU A 205 -12.01 -14.12 3.90
CA LEU A 205 -11.25 -13.06 3.24
C LEU A 205 -11.76 -11.67 3.63
N TYR A 206 -13.08 -11.47 3.65
CA TYR A 206 -13.73 -10.21 4.01
C TYR A 206 -13.56 -9.90 5.49
N HIS A 207 -13.76 -10.87 6.39
CA HIS A 207 -13.48 -10.68 7.81
C HIS A 207 -12.01 -10.36 8.06
N ASN A 208 -11.08 -11.11 7.45
CA ASN A 208 -9.65 -10.84 7.54
C ASN A 208 -9.28 -9.44 7.02
N PHE A 209 -9.88 -8.99 5.91
CA PHE A 209 -9.76 -7.63 5.42
C PHE A 209 -10.22 -6.62 6.48
N CYS A 210 -11.43 -6.76 7.00
CA CYS A 210 -11.98 -5.88 8.05
C CYS A 210 -11.12 -5.88 9.32
N GLU A 211 -10.60 -7.03 9.75
CA GLU A 211 -9.73 -7.15 10.93
C GLU A 211 -8.36 -6.51 10.69
N THR A 212 -7.84 -6.60 9.46
CA THR A 212 -6.59 -5.96 9.07
C THR A 212 -6.73 -4.43 9.03
N VAL A 213 -7.92 -3.90 8.70
CA VAL A 213 -8.20 -2.45 8.76
C VAL A 213 -7.98 -1.89 10.16
N HIS A 214 -8.38 -2.63 11.21
CA HIS A 214 -8.17 -2.21 12.61
C HIS A 214 -6.70 -2.08 13.00
N ALA A 215 -5.78 -2.66 12.22
CA ALA A 215 -4.36 -2.51 12.48
C ALA A 215 -3.81 -1.10 12.15
N LEU A 216 -4.64 -0.22 11.59
CA LEU A 216 -4.32 1.18 11.28
C LEU A 216 -5.03 2.18 12.20
N ASP A 217 -5.83 1.70 13.15
CA ASP A 217 -6.52 2.52 14.16
C ASP A 217 -5.60 2.85 15.36
#